data_AF-A0A7C5T2L7-F1
#
_entry.id   AF-A0A7C5T2L7-F1
#
_cell.length_a   1.000
_cell.length_b   1.000
_cell.length_c   1.000
_cell.angle_alpha   90.00
_cell.angle_beta   90.00
_cell.angle_gamma   90.00
#
_symmetry.space_group_name_H-M   'P 1'
#
loop_
_entity.id
_entity.type
_entity.pdbx_description
1 polymer ?
#
loop_
_entity_poly.entity_id
_entity_poly.type
_entity_poly.pdbx_seq_one_letter_code
_entity_poly.pdbx_strand_id
1 'polypeptide(L)'
;MPTRSQSPLDLAVGMLYYSRPEVFLGASARVALTPDTFKVFEKVYGLGVAKPPEGLDRASGNCSRGSRVLAVVCKRGVSTFDVVEELSNLGFKVSFWGLKDAGAYSCQFIVLGCVTSLTIPRYLLGGAAEVYPLGEVDPRFRVSKHQLAGNRFEVLIEVVEADMERVSAYTMRSGGLLYLNYFGYQRFGYARPVNHLVGRAIVLGNYGDALHLLLGSPSSLESPEAQLARRLFEEGDLSGALERFPESLKLERRVLREYLRLGDPRRAFLRAVPRSLLKFFVEAYQSYLFNLALSLALETLGDVEDVARSCELLELPRPSLPTSGCSRYPAEVLAEDLGSKAVKVDTSLMSTYTRETTFTVENLSVEPRSRSTLALTFELRRGSYATVYLRELLRDGLTLKSL
;
A
#
# COMPACT_ATOMS: atom_id res chain seq x y z
N MET A 1 14.92 20.27 -13.32
CA MET A 1 14.15 19.55 -14.37
C MET A 1 13.96 18.11 -13.94
N PRO A 2 12.75 17.55 -14.07
CA PRO A 2 12.46 16.17 -13.71
C PRO A 2 13.30 15.18 -14.53
N THR A 3 13.59 14.02 -13.95
CA THR A 3 14.38 12.97 -14.62
C THR A 3 13.52 11.75 -14.87
N ARG A 4 13.50 11.25 -16.11
CA ARG A 4 12.71 10.05 -16.44
C ARG A 4 13.28 8.81 -15.73
N SER A 5 12.40 8.00 -15.15
CA SER A 5 12.78 6.74 -14.54
C SER A 5 13.13 5.70 -15.60
N GLN A 6 14.16 4.91 -15.31
CA GLN A 6 14.57 3.75 -16.10
C GLN A 6 14.23 2.43 -15.39
N SER A 7 13.66 2.50 -14.18
CA SER A 7 13.27 1.31 -13.41
C SER A 7 12.09 0.62 -14.08
N PRO A 8 12.19 -0.66 -14.47
CA PRO A 8 11.07 -1.39 -15.05
C PRO A 8 9.84 -1.41 -14.15
N LEU A 9 10.05 -1.47 -12.82
CA LEU A 9 8.96 -1.48 -11.85
C LEU A 9 8.23 -0.13 -11.82
N ASP A 10 8.95 0.99 -11.89
CA ASP A 10 8.36 2.33 -11.94
C ASP A 10 7.49 2.51 -13.19
N LEU A 11 8.03 2.09 -14.34
CA LEU A 11 7.32 2.16 -15.62
C LEU A 11 6.07 1.27 -15.61
N ALA A 12 6.16 0.07 -15.04
CA ALA A 12 5.03 -0.85 -14.91
C ALA A 12 3.88 -0.30 -14.05
N VAL A 13 4.13 0.70 -13.21
CA VAL A 13 3.12 1.31 -12.33
C VAL A 13 2.87 2.79 -12.61
N GLY A 14 3.36 3.29 -13.75
CA GLY A 14 3.09 4.65 -14.24
C GLY A 14 3.85 5.76 -13.52
N MET A 15 4.89 5.45 -12.72
CA MET A 15 5.73 6.46 -12.05
C MET A 15 6.88 6.89 -12.97
N LEU A 16 6.58 7.64 -14.02
CA LEU A 16 7.52 7.84 -15.14
C LEU A 16 8.69 8.78 -14.81
N TYR A 17 8.56 9.63 -13.80
CA TYR A 17 9.58 10.64 -13.46
C TYR A 17 9.99 10.58 -11.99
N TYR A 18 11.27 10.88 -11.73
CA TYR A 18 11.77 11.36 -10.46
C TYR A 18 11.54 12.86 -10.38
N SER A 19 10.82 13.28 -9.35
CA SER A 19 10.39 14.66 -9.18
C SER A 19 11.47 15.54 -8.55
N ARG A 20 12.42 14.94 -7.83
CA ARG A 20 13.53 15.61 -7.13
C ARG A 20 14.86 14.92 -7.41
N PRO A 21 15.39 14.95 -8.65
CA PRO A 21 16.66 14.29 -8.96
C PRO A 21 17.84 14.74 -8.09
N GLU A 22 17.79 15.95 -7.54
CA GLU A 22 18.78 16.56 -6.65
C GLU A 22 18.88 15.92 -5.25
N VAL A 23 17.87 15.15 -4.81
CA VAL A 23 17.90 14.46 -3.50
C VAL A 23 18.42 13.03 -3.58
N PHE A 24 18.83 12.58 -4.77
CA PHE A 24 19.37 11.23 -4.96
C PHE A 24 20.68 11.05 -4.17
N LEU A 25 20.73 10.03 -3.33
CA LEU A 25 21.83 9.78 -2.40
C LEU A 25 23.04 9.09 -3.07
N GLY A 26 22.83 8.49 -4.25
CA GLY A 26 23.83 7.72 -4.98
C GLY A 26 23.87 6.24 -4.55
N ALA A 27 24.73 5.46 -5.22
CA ALA A 27 24.89 4.02 -4.97
C ALA A 27 25.49 3.68 -3.58
N SER A 28 25.93 4.71 -2.84
CA SER A 28 26.48 4.58 -1.49
C SER A 28 25.42 4.32 -0.42
N ALA A 29 24.13 4.47 -0.75
CA ALA A 29 23.01 4.27 0.17
C ALA A 29 22.03 3.24 -0.39
N ARG A 30 21.63 2.28 0.44
CA ARG A 30 20.69 1.23 0.05
C ARG A 30 19.79 0.81 1.21
N VAL A 31 18.60 0.32 0.88
CA VAL A 31 17.68 -0.28 1.85
C VAL A 31 16.95 -1.46 1.22
N ALA A 32 16.84 -2.54 1.97
CA ALA A 32 15.84 -3.56 1.72
C ALA A 32 14.72 -3.38 2.73
N LEU A 33 13.50 -3.09 2.29
CA LEU A 33 12.36 -2.90 3.20
C LEU A 33 11.93 -4.25 3.77
N THR A 34 12.17 -4.44 5.05
CA THR A 34 11.76 -5.60 5.86
C THR A 34 11.17 -5.10 7.16
N PRO A 35 10.52 -5.95 7.97
CA PRO A 35 10.05 -5.53 9.27
C PRO A 35 11.15 -5.03 10.25
N ASP A 36 12.42 -5.34 9.99
CA ASP A 36 13.55 -4.84 10.80
C ASP A 36 14.04 -3.46 10.38
N THR A 37 13.98 -3.17 9.08
CA THR A 37 14.51 -1.94 8.51
C THR A 37 13.42 -0.91 8.19
N PHE A 38 12.15 -1.32 8.19
CA PHE A 38 11.02 -0.48 7.82
C PHE A 38 9.91 -0.59 8.86
N LYS A 39 9.75 0.49 9.64
CA LYS A 39 8.74 0.59 10.70
C LYS A 39 7.72 1.65 10.37
N VAL A 40 6.45 1.36 10.66
CA VAL A 40 5.31 2.24 10.36
C VAL A 40 4.45 2.41 11.60
N PHE A 41 4.27 3.64 12.05
CA PHE A 41 3.48 3.96 13.22
C PHE A 41 2.30 4.86 12.82
N GLU A 42 1.07 4.41 13.06
CA GLU A 42 -0.13 5.16 12.71
C GLU A 42 -0.21 6.48 13.49
N LYS A 43 -0.56 7.57 12.83
CA LYS A 43 -0.83 8.86 13.48
C LYS A 43 -2.31 9.21 13.35
N VAL A 44 -2.99 9.41 14.47
CA VAL A 44 -4.42 9.76 14.54
C VAL A 44 -4.58 11.09 15.26
N TYR A 45 -5.40 11.99 14.71
CA TYR A 45 -5.70 13.27 15.36
C TYR A 45 -6.30 13.03 16.75
N GLY A 46 -5.73 13.69 17.76
CA GLY A 46 -6.14 13.56 19.16
C GLY A 46 -5.55 12.36 19.92
N LEU A 47 -5.06 11.32 19.24
CA LEU A 47 -4.41 10.15 19.88
C LEU A 47 -2.88 10.15 19.74
N GLY A 48 -2.33 10.91 18.79
CA GLY A 48 -0.90 10.96 18.54
C GLY A 48 -0.43 9.77 17.69
N VAL A 49 0.77 9.26 17.97
CA VAL A 49 1.42 8.17 17.23
C VAL A 49 1.23 6.86 17.99
N ALA A 50 0.73 5.84 17.30
CA ALA A 50 0.58 4.49 17.83
C ALA A 50 1.96 3.85 18.01
N LYS A 51 2.43 3.76 19.25
CA LYS A 51 3.68 3.09 19.63
C LYS A 51 3.47 2.24 20.89
N PRO A 52 4.31 1.22 21.12
CA PRO A 52 4.34 0.54 22.42
C PRO A 52 4.47 1.58 23.55
N PRO A 53 3.60 1.55 24.58
CA PRO A 53 3.75 2.39 25.76
C PRO A 53 5.04 2.05 26.51
N GLU A 54 5.73 3.09 27.01
CA GLU A 54 6.93 2.94 27.83
C GLU A 54 6.57 2.37 29.21
N GLY A 55 7.32 1.38 29.69
CA GLY A 55 7.15 0.81 31.03
C GLY A 55 5.95 -0.14 31.23
N LEU A 56 5.25 -0.52 30.15
CA LEU A 56 4.09 -1.42 30.19
C LEU A 56 4.44 -2.84 29.75
N ASP A 57 5.44 -3.47 30.40
CA ASP A 57 5.94 -4.79 30.00
C ASP A 57 4.98 -5.96 30.31
N ARG A 58 3.89 -5.74 31.07
CA ARG A 58 3.08 -6.85 31.64
C ARG A 58 1.57 -6.68 31.70
N ALA A 59 0.98 -5.55 31.30
CA ALA A 59 -0.44 -5.36 31.56
C ALA A 59 -1.32 -6.10 30.53
N SER A 60 -1.74 -7.33 30.86
CA SER A 60 -2.99 -7.88 30.33
C SER A 60 -4.13 -6.97 30.75
N GLY A 61 -4.86 -6.42 29.78
CA GLY A 61 -6.00 -5.54 30.04
C GLY A 61 -7.29 -6.35 30.16
N ASN A 62 -8.19 -5.93 31.03
CA ASN A 62 -9.53 -6.47 31.09
C ASN A 62 -10.48 -5.59 30.28
N CYS A 63 -11.48 -6.22 29.65
CA CYS A 63 -12.52 -5.54 28.92
C CYS A 63 -13.88 -5.97 29.44
N SER A 64 -14.64 -5.06 30.04
CA SER A 64 -15.95 -5.34 30.62
C SER A 64 -17.02 -5.49 29.55
N ARG A 65 -18.09 -6.24 29.85
CA ARG A 65 -19.26 -6.36 28.96
C ARG A 65 -19.82 -4.99 28.57
N GLY A 66 -19.96 -4.74 27.27
CA GLY A 66 -20.48 -3.49 26.69
C GLY A 66 -19.45 -2.36 26.58
N SER A 67 -18.27 -2.51 27.19
CA SER A 67 -17.19 -1.53 27.11
C SER A 67 -16.49 -1.53 25.76
N ARG A 68 -15.74 -0.45 25.52
CA ARG A 68 -14.86 -0.30 24.36
C ARG A 68 -13.48 0.09 24.88
N VAL A 69 -12.45 -0.65 24.48
CA VAL A 69 -11.07 -0.40 24.90
C VAL A 69 -10.27 0.06 23.70
N LEU A 70 -9.60 1.21 23.83
CA LEU A 70 -8.58 1.65 22.89
C LEU A 70 -7.30 0.87 23.19
N ALA A 71 -6.67 0.34 22.14
CA ALA A 71 -5.40 -0.35 22.23
C ALA A 71 -4.49 0.02 21.07
N VAL A 72 -3.18 -0.16 21.26
CA VAL A 72 -2.21 -0.23 20.16
C VAL A 72 -1.98 -1.69 19.84
N VAL A 73 -2.00 -2.03 18.55
CA VAL A 73 -1.45 -3.31 18.07
C VAL A 73 -0.19 -3.03 17.29
N CYS A 74 0.90 -3.72 17.66
CA CYS A 74 2.13 -3.77 16.89
C CYS A 74 2.30 -5.18 16.31
N LYS A 75 2.59 -5.27 15.01
CA LYS A 75 2.65 -6.53 14.28
C LYS A 75 3.87 -6.60 13.36
N ARG A 76 4.34 -7.82 13.09
CA ARG A 76 5.49 -8.13 12.24
C ARG A 76 5.17 -9.33 11.36
N GLY A 77 5.33 -9.20 10.04
CA GLY A 77 5.16 -10.32 9.11
C GLY A 77 3.73 -10.83 8.93
N VAL A 78 2.74 -10.18 9.55
CA VAL A 78 1.32 -10.56 9.51
C VAL A 78 0.47 -9.38 9.05
N SER A 79 -0.68 -9.66 8.43
CA SER A 79 -1.58 -8.61 7.94
C SER A 79 -2.46 -8.07 9.08
N THR A 80 -3.02 -6.87 8.90
CA THR A 80 -4.03 -6.35 9.84
C THR A 80 -5.25 -7.26 9.92
N PHE A 81 -5.60 -7.95 8.82
CA PHE A 81 -6.74 -8.87 8.80
C PHE A 81 -6.49 -10.13 9.63
N ASP A 82 -5.28 -10.68 9.63
CA ASP A 82 -4.96 -11.87 10.45
C ASP A 82 -5.14 -11.57 11.94
N VAL A 83 -4.66 -10.40 12.38
CA VAL A 83 -4.84 -9.92 13.77
C VAL A 83 -6.32 -9.71 14.08
N VAL A 84 -7.07 -9.07 13.18
CA VAL A 84 -8.52 -8.82 13.37
C VAL A 84 -9.30 -10.14 13.43
N GLU A 85 -8.95 -11.11 12.59
CA GLU A 85 -9.57 -12.45 12.57
C GLU A 85 -9.33 -13.17 13.90
N GLU A 86 -8.08 -13.21 14.39
CA GLU A 86 -7.77 -13.86 15.68
C GLU A 86 -8.47 -13.17 16.86
N LEU A 87 -8.45 -11.84 16.93
CA LEU A 87 -9.20 -11.10 17.95
C LEU A 87 -10.71 -11.33 17.86
N SER A 88 -11.26 -11.44 16.65
CA SER A 88 -12.68 -11.72 16.46
C SER A 88 -13.04 -13.13 16.94
N ASN A 89 -12.17 -14.12 16.70
CA ASN A 89 -12.34 -15.49 17.20
C ASN A 89 -12.30 -15.56 18.73
N LEU A 90 -11.59 -14.64 19.39
CA LEU A 90 -11.60 -14.47 20.84
C LEU A 90 -12.83 -13.70 21.37
N GLY A 91 -13.74 -13.27 20.49
CA GLY A 91 -15.01 -12.62 20.85
C GLY A 91 -15.01 -11.10 20.81
N PHE A 92 -13.92 -10.45 20.36
CA PHE A 92 -13.86 -9.00 20.24
C PHE A 92 -14.49 -8.49 18.93
N LYS A 93 -15.19 -7.35 19.01
CA LYS A 93 -15.53 -6.55 17.82
C LYS A 93 -14.42 -5.54 17.57
N VAL A 94 -13.65 -5.71 16.52
CA VAL A 94 -12.48 -4.85 16.24
C VAL A 94 -12.84 -3.72 15.28
N SER A 95 -12.39 -2.50 15.57
CA SER A 95 -12.45 -1.34 14.66
C SER A 95 -11.07 -0.68 14.57
N PHE A 96 -10.68 -0.19 13.40
CA PHE A 96 -9.37 0.42 13.16
C PHE A 96 -9.41 1.48 12.05
N TRP A 97 -8.45 2.41 12.04
CA TRP A 97 -8.46 3.58 11.13
C TRP A 97 -7.98 3.26 9.72
N GLY A 98 -7.00 2.36 9.58
CA GLY A 98 -6.46 1.95 8.30
C GLY A 98 -5.76 0.60 8.34
N LEU A 99 -5.52 0.05 7.15
CA LEU A 99 -4.68 -1.12 6.98
C LEU A 99 -3.21 -0.69 6.97
N LYS A 100 -2.32 -1.54 7.49
CA LYS A 100 -0.87 -1.36 7.42
C LYS A 100 -0.21 -2.53 6.69
N ASP A 101 0.87 -2.24 5.99
CA ASP A 101 1.65 -3.23 5.26
C ASP A 101 2.07 -4.39 6.18
N ALA A 102 1.91 -5.63 5.72
CA ALA A 102 2.42 -6.80 6.44
C ALA A 102 3.95 -6.84 6.45
N GLY A 103 4.58 -6.35 5.36
CA GLY A 103 6.04 -6.30 5.14
C GLY A 103 6.82 -5.33 6.01
N ALA A 104 6.15 -4.66 6.95
CA ALA A 104 6.76 -3.74 7.89
C ALA A 104 6.54 -4.21 9.32
N TYR A 105 7.36 -3.72 10.26
CA TYR A 105 6.92 -3.67 11.65
C TYR A 105 5.94 -2.50 11.76
N SER A 106 4.69 -2.77 12.05
CA SER A 106 3.66 -1.73 12.04
C SER A 106 2.89 -1.67 13.34
N CYS A 107 2.74 -0.46 13.90
CA CYS A 107 1.88 -0.19 15.03
C CYS A 107 0.68 0.66 14.61
N GLN A 108 -0.52 0.28 15.05
CA GLN A 108 -1.76 0.99 14.76
C GLN A 108 -2.71 1.01 15.95
N PHE A 109 -3.60 2.00 15.98
CA PHE A 109 -4.66 2.01 16.97
C PHE A 109 -5.79 1.08 16.54
N ILE A 110 -6.34 0.36 17.52
CA ILE A 110 -7.56 -0.41 17.37
C ILE A 110 -8.51 -0.11 18.52
N VAL A 111 -9.80 -0.32 18.30
CA VAL A 111 -10.82 -0.30 19.33
C VAL A 111 -11.42 -1.70 19.44
N LEU A 112 -11.31 -2.27 20.63
CA LEU A 112 -11.88 -3.56 21.00
C LEU A 112 -13.24 -3.32 21.66
N GLY A 113 -14.32 -3.73 21.00
CA GLY A 113 -15.66 -3.76 21.57
C GLY A 113 -15.95 -5.12 22.20
N CYS A 114 -16.39 -5.14 23.45
CA CYS A 114 -16.52 -6.39 24.22
C CYS A 114 -17.98 -6.74 24.46
N VAL A 115 -18.42 -7.84 23.86
CA VAL A 115 -19.81 -8.32 23.96
C VAL A 115 -20.06 -9.01 25.30
N THR A 116 -19.02 -9.61 25.86
CA THR A 116 -18.91 -10.21 27.19
C THR A 116 -17.69 -9.63 27.90
N SER A 117 -17.51 -9.95 29.18
CA SER A 117 -16.24 -9.64 29.84
C SER A 117 -15.15 -10.55 29.28
N LEU A 118 -14.07 -9.96 28.79
CA LEU A 118 -12.96 -10.65 28.10
C LEU A 118 -11.62 -10.16 28.64
N THR A 119 -10.63 -11.05 28.67
CA THR A 119 -9.24 -10.70 28.89
C THR A 119 -8.58 -10.38 27.55
N ILE A 120 -7.96 -9.21 27.43
CA ILE A 120 -7.25 -8.81 26.22
C ILE A 120 -5.89 -9.52 26.21
N PRO A 121 -5.62 -10.38 25.20
CA PRO A 121 -4.36 -11.09 25.12
C PRO A 121 -3.21 -10.13 24.83
N ARG A 122 -2.05 -10.38 25.43
CA ARG A 122 -0.84 -9.60 25.15
C ARG A 122 -0.22 -9.95 23.80
N TYR A 123 -0.19 -11.24 23.47
CA TYR A 123 0.43 -11.79 22.27
C TYR A 123 -0.60 -12.55 21.45
N LEU A 124 -0.45 -12.48 20.13
CA LEU A 124 -1.30 -13.05 19.10
C LEU A 124 -0.41 -13.70 18.04
N LEU A 125 -0.95 -14.65 17.27
CA LEU A 125 -0.27 -15.29 16.14
C LEU A 125 1.15 -15.79 16.48
N GLY A 126 1.30 -16.50 17.60
CA GLY A 126 2.61 -17.01 18.05
C GLY A 126 3.64 -15.92 18.42
N GLY A 127 3.18 -14.72 18.76
CA GLY A 127 4.02 -13.57 19.09
C GLY A 127 4.30 -12.62 17.91
N ALA A 128 3.77 -12.89 16.73
CA ALA A 128 3.90 -12.00 15.57
C ALA A 128 3.09 -10.70 15.71
N ALA A 129 2.12 -10.66 16.63
CA ALA A 129 1.37 -9.47 16.99
C ALA A 129 1.28 -9.29 18.51
N GLU A 130 1.38 -8.05 18.94
CA GLU A 130 1.34 -7.62 20.33
C GLU A 130 0.25 -6.59 20.52
N VAL A 131 -0.59 -6.76 21.54
CA VAL A 131 -1.68 -5.85 21.88
C VAL A 131 -1.34 -5.11 23.17
N TYR A 132 -1.52 -3.80 23.16
CA TYR A 132 -1.24 -2.90 24.27
C TYR A 132 -2.52 -2.11 24.60
N PRO A 133 -3.33 -2.56 25.58
CA PRO A 133 -4.50 -1.82 26.04
C PRO A 133 -4.08 -0.46 26.59
N LEU A 134 -4.69 0.62 26.10
CA LEU A 134 -4.43 1.99 26.58
C LEU A 134 -5.48 2.46 27.60
N GLY A 135 -6.71 1.96 27.49
CA GLY A 135 -7.79 2.29 28.41
C GLY A 135 -9.17 2.21 27.78
N GLU A 136 -10.21 2.29 28.61
CA GLU A 136 -11.60 2.36 28.15
C GLU A 136 -11.89 3.72 27.49
N VAL A 137 -12.71 3.70 26.44
CA VAL A 137 -13.22 4.89 25.74
C VAL A 137 -14.73 4.96 25.82
N ASP A 138 -15.33 6.13 25.56
CA ASP A 138 -16.79 6.30 25.52
C ASP A 138 -17.42 5.17 24.67
N PRO A 139 -18.46 4.46 25.16
CA PRO A 139 -19.13 3.39 24.42
C PRO A 139 -19.67 3.81 23.03
N ARG A 140 -19.85 5.11 22.80
CA ARG A 140 -20.26 5.71 21.52
C ARG A 140 -19.08 6.12 20.65
N PHE A 141 -17.83 5.93 21.10
CA PHE A 141 -16.63 6.24 20.32
C PHE A 141 -16.62 5.43 19.01
N ARG A 142 -16.60 6.16 17.89
CA ARG A 142 -16.56 5.59 16.55
C ARG A 142 -15.24 5.92 15.88
N VAL A 143 -14.64 4.89 15.30
CA VAL A 143 -13.49 5.04 14.42
C VAL A 143 -13.96 5.63 13.10
N SER A 144 -13.35 6.74 12.69
CA SER A 144 -13.62 7.38 11.41
C SER A 144 -12.30 7.59 10.66
N LYS A 145 -12.28 7.21 9.38
CA LYS A 145 -11.11 7.42 8.50
C LYS A 145 -10.67 8.89 8.43
N HIS A 146 -11.59 9.84 8.66
CA HIS A 146 -11.29 11.27 8.67
C HIS A 146 -10.36 11.69 9.82
N GLN A 147 -10.29 10.90 10.89
CA GLN A 147 -9.39 11.13 12.03
C GLN A 147 -7.96 10.64 11.77
N LEU A 148 -7.73 9.84 10.72
CA LEU A 148 -6.39 9.38 10.36
C LEU A 148 -5.60 10.59 9.82
N ALA A 149 -4.55 10.97 10.55
CA ALA A 149 -3.67 12.06 10.17
C ALA A 149 -2.63 11.58 9.16
N GLY A 150 -2.08 10.39 9.35
CA GLY A 150 -1.02 9.85 8.51
C GLY A 150 -0.25 8.73 9.18
N ASN A 151 1.04 8.63 8.87
CA ASN A 151 1.93 7.68 9.50
C ASN A 151 3.30 8.32 9.75
N ARG A 152 3.93 7.91 10.85
CA ARG A 152 5.36 8.11 11.12
C ARG A 152 6.11 6.86 10.64
N PHE A 153 7.22 7.07 9.97
CA PHE A 153 8.07 6.03 9.42
C PHE A 153 9.44 6.09 10.07
N GLU A 154 10.01 4.93 10.38
CA GLU A 154 11.43 4.80 10.70
C GLU A 154 12.04 3.82 9.71
N VAL A 155 13.12 4.25 9.06
CA VAL A 155 13.80 3.49 8.00
C VAL A 155 15.27 3.40 8.32
N LEU A 156 15.82 2.18 8.34
CA LEU A 156 17.25 1.96 8.49
C LEU A 156 17.88 1.83 7.11
N ILE A 157 18.75 2.78 6.77
CA ILE A 157 19.45 2.84 5.48
C ILE A 157 20.89 2.39 5.71
N GLU A 158 21.36 1.42 4.93
CA GLU A 158 22.76 1.06 4.87
C GLU A 158 23.53 2.08 4.05
N VAL A 159 24.65 2.55 4.59
CA VAL A 159 25.47 3.59 3.97
C VAL A 159 26.94 3.18 4.01
N VAL A 160 27.65 3.40 2.91
CA VAL A 160 29.11 3.28 2.87
C VAL A 160 29.71 4.26 3.88
N GLU A 161 30.55 3.79 4.80
CA GLU A 161 31.05 4.58 5.94
C GLU A 161 31.67 5.93 5.53
N ALA A 162 32.45 5.94 4.45
CA ALA A 162 33.09 7.15 3.92
C ALA A 162 32.09 8.23 3.43
N ASP A 163 30.85 7.84 3.13
CA ASP A 163 29.79 8.71 2.62
C ASP A 163 28.76 9.12 3.68
N MET A 164 28.91 8.67 4.93
CA MET A 164 27.92 8.84 6.00
C MET A 164 27.48 10.30 6.19
N GLU A 165 28.45 11.21 6.30
CA GLU A 165 28.19 12.63 6.54
C GLU A 165 27.48 13.27 5.33
N ARG A 166 27.95 12.96 4.11
CA ARG A 166 27.33 13.45 2.87
C ARG A 166 25.89 12.95 2.75
N VAL A 167 25.65 11.65 2.91
CA VAL A 167 24.31 11.05 2.80
C VAL A 167 23.38 11.62 3.86
N SER A 168 23.85 11.79 5.10
CA SER A 168 23.08 12.40 6.18
C SER A 168 22.66 13.84 5.84
N ALA A 169 23.61 14.67 5.40
CA ALA A 169 23.34 16.06 5.04
C ALA A 169 22.39 16.18 3.83
N TYR A 170 22.55 15.34 2.81
CA TYR A 170 21.66 15.32 1.64
C TYR A 170 20.25 14.89 2.02
N THR A 171 20.13 13.87 2.86
CA THR A 171 18.84 13.40 3.37
C THR A 171 18.17 14.48 4.22
N MET A 172 18.89 15.19 5.09
CA MET A 172 18.28 16.30 5.86
C MET A 172 17.70 17.40 4.96
N ARG A 173 18.33 17.70 3.82
CA ARG A 173 17.85 18.70 2.85
C ARG A 173 16.61 18.26 2.06
N SER A 174 16.27 16.98 2.07
CA SER A 174 15.09 16.48 1.38
C SER A 174 13.79 16.68 2.19
N GLY A 175 13.90 17.06 3.46
CA GLY A 175 12.75 17.41 4.31
C GLY A 175 12.07 18.70 3.89
N GLY A 176 10.74 18.78 4.04
CA GLY A 176 9.96 19.97 3.70
C GLY A 176 9.78 20.26 2.21
N LEU A 177 10.51 19.58 1.32
CA LEU A 177 10.30 19.66 -0.13
C LEU A 177 8.97 19.04 -0.54
N LEU A 178 8.45 19.49 -1.70
CA LEU A 178 7.31 18.87 -2.37
C LEU A 178 7.76 17.69 -3.21
N TYR A 179 6.95 16.63 -3.19
CA TYR A 179 7.13 15.42 -3.99
C TYR A 179 5.84 15.10 -4.73
N LEU A 180 5.92 14.48 -5.90
CA LEU A 180 4.73 13.98 -6.58
C LEU A 180 4.07 12.85 -5.78
N ASN A 181 2.77 12.96 -5.57
CA ASN A 181 1.99 12.05 -4.74
C ASN A 181 1.44 10.85 -5.52
N TYR A 182 2.35 10.15 -6.18
CA TYR A 182 2.05 8.88 -6.85
C TYR A 182 1.41 7.88 -5.88
N PHE A 183 0.58 6.98 -6.42
CA PHE A 183 0.26 5.74 -5.76
C PHE A 183 1.49 4.84 -5.75
N GLY A 184 1.91 4.39 -4.56
CA GLY A 184 3.08 3.54 -4.40
C GLY A 184 2.87 2.09 -4.86
N TYR A 185 3.97 1.34 -4.97
CA TYR A 185 4.02 -0.05 -5.44
C TYR A 185 3.01 -0.99 -4.75
N GLN A 186 2.75 -0.76 -3.47
CA GLN A 186 1.80 -1.51 -2.65
C GLN A 186 0.40 -1.59 -3.24
N ARG A 187 -0.02 -0.50 -3.90
CA ARG A 187 -1.35 -0.41 -4.51
C ARG A 187 -1.50 -1.43 -5.65
N PHE A 188 -0.39 -1.73 -6.32
CA PHE A 188 -0.34 -2.60 -7.49
C PHE A 188 0.00 -4.05 -7.15
N GLY A 189 0.60 -4.27 -5.97
CA GLY A 189 1.10 -5.55 -5.47
C GLY A 189 2.63 -5.59 -5.51
N TYR A 190 3.28 -5.97 -4.40
CA TYR A 190 4.75 -5.97 -4.30
C TYR A 190 5.39 -7.07 -5.15
N ALA A 191 5.05 -8.35 -4.88
CA ALA A 191 5.64 -9.47 -5.61
C ALA A 191 5.20 -9.48 -7.08
N ARG A 192 3.95 -9.09 -7.33
CA ARG A 192 3.29 -9.05 -8.63
C ARG A 192 2.49 -7.76 -8.77
N PRO A 193 3.01 -6.74 -9.46
CA PRO A 193 2.32 -5.47 -9.65
C PRO A 193 1.17 -5.59 -10.68
N VAL A 194 0.27 -6.57 -10.54
CA VAL A 194 -0.76 -6.90 -11.55
C VAL A 194 -2.15 -6.38 -11.19
N ASN A 195 -2.36 -5.82 -9.99
CA ASN A 195 -3.71 -5.44 -9.54
C ASN A 195 -4.40 -4.45 -10.49
N HIS A 196 -3.64 -3.51 -11.05
CA HIS A 196 -4.17 -2.53 -12.02
C HIS A 196 -4.49 -3.17 -13.38
N LEU A 197 -3.72 -4.17 -13.80
CA LEU A 197 -3.98 -4.93 -15.02
C LEU A 197 -5.27 -5.78 -14.87
N VAL A 198 -5.44 -6.44 -13.72
CA VAL A 198 -6.68 -7.14 -13.37
C VAL A 198 -7.85 -6.16 -13.36
N GLY A 199 -7.66 -4.97 -12.77
CA GLY A 199 -8.65 -3.89 -12.76
C GLY A 199 -9.07 -3.46 -14.17
N ARG A 200 -8.09 -3.23 -15.05
CA ARG A 200 -8.32 -2.88 -16.46
C ARG A 200 -9.12 -3.97 -17.16
N ALA A 201 -8.73 -5.24 -17.00
CA ALA A 201 -9.45 -6.37 -17.59
C ALA A 201 -10.91 -6.46 -17.12
N ILE A 202 -11.17 -6.21 -15.82
CA ILE A 202 -12.54 -6.16 -15.27
C ILE A 202 -13.34 -5.03 -15.91
N VAL A 203 -12.76 -3.83 -16.01
CA VAL A 203 -13.41 -2.64 -16.59
C VAL A 203 -13.81 -2.86 -18.05
N LEU A 204 -12.96 -3.56 -18.83
CA LEU A 204 -13.22 -3.89 -20.23
C LEU A 204 -14.12 -5.14 -20.40
N GLY A 205 -14.45 -5.83 -19.31
CA GLY A 205 -15.23 -7.08 -19.35
C GLY A 205 -14.44 -8.31 -19.80
N ASN A 206 -13.11 -8.22 -19.90
CA ASN A 206 -12.20 -9.29 -20.30
C ASN A 206 -11.85 -10.20 -19.12
N TYR A 207 -12.82 -10.97 -18.64
CA TYR A 207 -12.60 -11.84 -17.47
C TYR A 207 -11.63 -13.00 -17.72
N GLY A 208 -11.38 -13.38 -18.99
CA GLY A 208 -10.31 -14.32 -19.33
C GLY A 208 -8.94 -13.76 -18.97
N ASP A 209 -8.64 -12.53 -19.42
CA ASP A 209 -7.40 -11.82 -19.07
C ASP A 209 -7.30 -11.60 -17.55
N ALA A 210 -8.40 -11.20 -16.89
CA ALA A 210 -8.41 -11.00 -15.44
C ALA A 210 -8.05 -12.28 -14.67
N LEU A 211 -8.55 -13.43 -15.13
CA LEU A 211 -8.26 -14.73 -14.55
C LEU A 211 -6.81 -15.14 -14.80
N HIS A 212 -6.31 -14.96 -16.04
CA HIS A 212 -4.92 -15.25 -16.37
C HIS A 212 -3.94 -14.37 -15.58
N LEU A 213 -4.19 -13.07 -15.47
CA LEU A 213 -3.38 -12.15 -14.67
C LEU A 213 -3.42 -12.50 -13.17
N LEU A 214 -4.54 -12.99 -12.65
CA LEU A 214 -4.66 -13.35 -11.25
C LEU A 214 -3.99 -14.71 -10.93
N LEU A 215 -4.16 -15.72 -11.79
CA LEU A 215 -3.76 -17.11 -11.55
C LEU A 215 -2.46 -17.54 -12.24
N GLY A 216 -2.02 -16.82 -13.28
CA GLY A 216 -0.79 -17.09 -14.02
C GLY A 216 0.31 -16.06 -13.73
N SER A 217 1.17 -15.83 -14.72
CA SER A 217 2.30 -14.88 -14.76
C SER A 217 3.18 -14.95 -13.51
N PRO A 218 3.97 -16.02 -13.33
CA PRO A 218 4.80 -16.21 -12.14
C PRO A 218 5.82 -15.08 -11.98
N SER A 219 6.09 -14.69 -10.74
CA SER A 219 7.14 -13.71 -10.42
C SER A 219 8.29 -14.34 -9.64
N SER A 220 9.51 -13.91 -9.93
CA SER A 220 10.71 -14.35 -9.20
C SER A 220 10.70 -13.93 -7.72
N LEU A 221 9.83 -12.98 -7.34
CA LEU A 221 9.65 -12.51 -5.97
C LEU A 221 8.64 -13.33 -5.15
N GLU A 222 7.96 -14.30 -5.77
CA GLU A 222 7.03 -15.19 -5.08
C GLU A 222 7.72 -16.44 -4.52
N SER A 223 7.05 -17.15 -3.61
CA SER A 223 7.52 -18.44 -3.13
C SER A 223 7.65 -19.46 -4.28
N PRO A 224 8.60 -20.41 -4.23
CA PRO A 224 8.75 -21.42 -5.27
C PRO A 224 7.48 -22.21 -5.55
N GLU A 225 6.68 -22.43 -4.51
CA GLU A 225 5.39 -23.12 -4.58
C GLU A 225 4.35 -22.29 -5.35
N ALA A 226 4.20 -21.00 -5.05
CA ALA A 226 3.32 -20.11 -5.79
C ALA A 226 3.75 -19.99 -7.27
N GLN A 227 5.05 -19.87 -7.54
CA GLN A 227 5.56 -19.85 -8.91
C GLN A 227 5.21 -21.12 -9.69
N LEU A 228 5.32 -22.28 -9.06
CA LEU A 228 4.97 -23.55 -9.71
C LEU A 228 3.46 -23.70 -9.93
N ALA A 229 2.63 -23.33 -8.96
CA ALA A 229 1.17 -23.34 -9.12
C ALA A 229 0.71 -22.49 -10.32
N ARG A 230 1.33 -21.31 -10.48
CA ARG A 230 1.06 -20.41 -11.61
C ARG A 230 1.50 -20.99 -12.96
N ARG A 231 2.66 -21.65 -13.00
CA ARG A 231 3.14 -22.34 -14.22
C ARG A 231 2.20 -23.48 -14.63
N LEU A 232 1.78 -24.32 -13.68
CA LEU A 232 0.81 -25.39 -13.93
C LEU A 232 -0.51 -24.83 -14.48
N PHE A 233 -0.96 -23.69 -13.96
CA PHE A 233 -2.13 -23.00 -14.50
C PHE A 233 -1.93 -22.55 -15.95
N GLU A 234 -0.76 -21.99 -16.29
CA GLU A 234 -0.42 -21.57 -17.67
C GLU A 234 -0.30 -22.76 -18.63
N GLU A 235 0.15 -23.92 -18.14
CA GLU A 235 0.22 -25.18 -18.89
C GLU A 235 -1.15 -25.86 -19.06
N GLY A 236 -2.19 -25.36 -18.38
CA GLY A 236 -3.55 -25.89 -18.44
C GLY A 236 -3.85 -27.00 -17.41
N ASP A 237 -2.89 -27.35 -16.56
CA ASP A 237 -3.12 -28.26 -15.42
C ASP A 237 -3.76 -27.49 -14.25
N LEU A 238 -5.07 -27.23 -14.40
CA LEU A 238 -5.85 -26.48 -13.41
C LEU A 238 -5.97 -27.21 -12.07
N SER A 239 -6.02 -28.54 -12.08
CA SER A 239 -6.13 -29.35 -10.87
C SER A 239 -4.80 -29.35 -10.11
N GLY A 240 -3.68 -29.61 -10.80
CA GLY A 240 -2.36 -29.52 -10.21
C GLY A 240 -2.04 -28.12 -9.72
N ALA A 241 -2.41 -27.07 -10.46
CA ALA A 241 -2.30 -25.70 -10.00
C ALA A 241 -3.05 -25.46 -8.68
N LEU A 242 -4.30 -25.94 -8.55
CA LEU A 242 -5.09 -25.78 -7.34
C LEU A 242 -4.48 -26.53 -6.15
N GLU A 243 -3.91 -27.71 -6.35
CA GLU A 243 -3.22 -28.45 -5.30
C GLU A 243 -1.97 -27.71 -4.82
N ARG A 244 -1.23 -27.09 -5.75
CA ARG A 244 0.04 -26.41 -5.46
C ARG A 244 -0.10 -24.98 -4.99
N PHE A 245 -1.23 -24.30 -5.21
CA PHE A 245 -1.41 -22.93 -4.70
C PHE A 245 -1.31 -22.92 -3.16
N PRO A 246 -0.41 -22.12 -2.55
CA PRO A 246 -0.30 -22.02 -1.10
C PRO A 246 -1.61 -21.64 -0.43
N GLU A 247 -1.85 -22.12 0.79
CA GLU A 247 -3.08 -21.82 1.55
C GLU A 247 -3.28 -20.32 1.83
N SER A 248 -2.18 -19.56 1.90
CA SER A 248 -2.20 -18.11 2.04
C SER A 248 -2.82 -17.38 0.84
N LEU A 249 -2.78 -17.98 -0.37
CA LEU A 249 -3.37 -17.43 -1.60
C LEU A 249 -4.87 -17.80 -1.72
N LYS A 250 -5.63 -17.39 -0.69
CA LYS A 250 -7.06 -17.72 -0.52
C LYS A 250 -7.92 -17.26 -1.70
N LEU A 251 -7.58 -16.14 -2.35
CA LEU A 251 -8.33 -15.60 -3.47
C LEU A 251 -8.12 -16.45 -4.73
N GLU A 252 -6.87 -16.71 -5.07
CA GLU A 252 -6.44 -17.49 -6.23
C GLU A 252 -7.05 -18.89 -6.18
N ARG A 253 -6.89 -19.59 -5.04
CA ARG A 253 -7.49 -20.92 -4.81
C ARG A 253 -9.01 -20.92 -5.02
N ARG A 254 -9.69 -19.87 -4.55
CA ARG A 254 -11.15 -19.75 -4.66
C ARG A 254 -11.60 -19.49 -6.10
N VAL A 255 -10.93 -18.57 -6.81
CA VAL A 255 -11.22 -18.27 -8.21
C VAL A 255 -10.96 -19.50 -9.09
N LEU A 256 -9.83 -20.18 -8.90
CA LEU A 256 -9.50 -21.39 -9.66
C LEU A 256 -10.50 -22.52 -9.41
N ARG A 257 -10.93 -22.73 -8.16
CA ARG A 257 -11.96 -23.72 -7.83
C ARG A 257 -13.30 -23.42 -8.52
N GLU A 258 -13.74 -22.16 -8.50
CA GLU A 258 -14.97 -21.78 -9.21
C GLU A 258 -14.81 -21.92 -10.73
N TYR A 259 -13.62 -21.66 -11.27
CA TYR A 259 -13.35 -21.81 -12.70
C TYR A 259 -13.39 -23.27 -13.14
N LEU A 260 -12.72 -24.18 -12.40
CA LEU A 260 -12.81 -25.64 -12.60
C LEU A 260 -14.26 -26.14 -12.60
N ARG A 261 -15.11 -25.57 -11.73
CA ARG A 261 -16.52 -25.98 -11.61
C ARG A 261 -17.40 -25.44 -12.73
N LEU A 262 -17.13 -24.25 -13.24
CA LEU A 262 -18.04 -23.51 -14.13
C LEU A 262 -17.59 -23.48 -15.59
N GLY A 263 -16.30 -23.60 -15.86
CA GLY A 263 -15.70 -23.46 -17.20
C GLY A 263 -15.79 -22.05 -17.81
N ASP A 264 -16.45 -21.10 -17.13
CA ASP A 264 -16.66 -19.73 -17.61
C ASP A 264 -15.90 -18.72 -16.73
N PRO A 265 -14.91 -17.98 -17.28
CA PRO A 265 -14.09 -17.05 -16.51
C PRO A 265 -14.90 -15.98 -15.79
N ARG A 266 -15.90 -15.39 -16.47
CA ARG A 266 -16.72 -14.30 -15.91
C ARG A 266 -17.53 -14.76 -14.71
N ARG A 267 -18.27 -15.86 -14.83
CA ARG A 267 -19.07 -16.44 -13.75
C ARG A 267 -18.19 -16.89 -12.60
N ALA A 268 -17.04 -17.50 -12.88
CA ALA A 268 -16.09 -17.90 -11.84
C ALA A 268 -15.58 -16.69 -11.04
N PHE A 269 -15.11 -15.66 -11.72
CA PHE A 269 -14.58 -14.46 -11.08
C PHE A 269 -15.64 -13.72 -10.26
N LEU A 270 -16.83 -13.50 -10.82
CA LEU A 270 -17.92 -12.78 -10.14
C LEU A 270 -18.53 -13.55 -8.96
N ARG A 271 -18.45 -14.90 -8.96
CA ARG A 271 -18.88 -15.71 -7.80
C ARG A 271 -17.81 -15.81 -6.72
N ALA A 272 -16.54 -15.89 -7.11
CA ALA A 272 -15.44 -16.06 -6.16
C ALA A 272 -15.04 -14.73 -5.49
N VAL A 273 -15.00 -13.63 -6.24
CA VAL A 273 -14.43 -12.36 -5.80
C VAL A 273 -15.52 -11.43 -5.24
N PRO A 274 -15.47 -11.06 -3.95
CA PRO A 274 -16.43 -10.12 -3.37
C PRO A 274 -16.39 -8.76 -4.08
N ARG A 275 -17.54 -8.07 -4.14
CA ARG A 275 -17.66 -6.76 -4.80
C ARG A 275 -16.67 -5.71 -4.29
N SER A 276 -16.32 -5.75 -3.00
CA SER A 276 -15.31 -4.87 -2.41
C SER A 276 -13.91 -5.08 -3.00
N LEU A 277 -13.56 -6.32 -3.30
CA LEU A 277 -12.26 -6.67 -3.90
C LEU A 277 -12.24 -6.42 -5.41
N LEU A 278 -13.37 -6.61 -6.10
CA LEU A 278 -13.54 -6.14 -7.48
C LEU A 278 -13.30 -4.63 -7.57
N LYS A 279 -13.93 -3.87 -6.67
CA LYS A 279 -13.73 -2.43 -6.57
C LYS A 279 -12.25 -2.08 -6.32
N PHE A 280 -11.56 -2.81 -5.44
CA PHE A 280 -10.14 -2.59 -5.19
C PHE A 280 -9.26 -2.75 -6.44
N PHE A 281 -9.49 -3.78 -7.26
CA PHE A 281 -8.76 -3.94 -8.53
C PHE A 281 -9.03 -2.77 -9.49
N VAL A 282 -10.29 -2.36 -9.63
CA VAL A 282 -10.66 -1.21 -10.47
C VAL A 282 -10.03 0.09 -9.96
N GLU A 283 -10.00 0.31 -8.64
CA GLU A 283 -9.30 1.46 -8.05
C GLU A 283 -7.79 1.39 -8.28
N ALA A 284 -7.18 0.20 -8.30
CA ALA A 284 -5.76 0.06 -8.67
C ALA A 284 -5.52 0.46 -10.14
N TYR A 285 -6.44 0.16 -11.05
CA TYR A 285 -6.37 0.67 -12.43
C TYR A 285 -6.49 2.20 -12.49
N GLN A 286 -7.43 2.79 -11.77
CA GLN A 286 -7.52 4.26 -11.68
C GLN A 286 -6.25 4.88 -11.06
N SER A 287 -5.63 4.21 -10.08
CA SER A 287 -4.35 4.63 -9.50
C SER A 287 -3.19 4.59 -10.51
N TYR A 288 -3.15 3.59 -11.39
CA TYR A 288 -2.16 3.52 -12.46
C TYR A 288 -2.30 4.68 -13.44
N LEU A 289 -3.53 4.92 -13.93
CA LEU A 289 -3.81 6.04 -14.81
C LEU A 289 -3.57 7.39 -14.13
N PHE A 290 -3.83 7.51 -12.82
CA PHE A 290 -3.50 8.70 -12.06
C PHE A 290 -1.99 8.96 -12.04
N ASN A 291 -1.18 7.93 -11.87
CA ASN A 291 0.28 8.07 -11.91
C ASN A 291 0.76 8.56 -13.29
N LEU A 292 0.19 8.02 -14.37
CA LEU A 292 0.48 8.51 -15.73
C LEU A 292 0.02 9.96 -15.92
N ALA A 293 -1.18 10.32 -15.46
CA ALA A 293 -1.69 11.69 -15.55
C ALA A 293 -0.82 12.69 -14.76
N LEU A 294 -0.33 12.29 -13.59
CA LEU A 294 0.57 13.11 -12.79
C LEU A 294 1.95 13.24 -13.44
N SER A 295 2.43 12.19 -14.11
CA SER A 295 3.66 12.23 -14.92
C SER A 295 3.52 13.20 -16.09
N LEU A 296 2.39 13.15 -16.81
CA LEU A 296 2.08 14.06 -17.92
C LEU A 296 1.95 15.52 -17.45
N ALA A 297 1.32 15.73 -16.30
CA ALA A 297 1.19 17.06 -15.70
C ALA A 297 2.56 17.65 -15.35
N LEU A 298 3.46 16.86 -14.74
CA LEU A 298 4.82 17.27 -14.44
C LEU A 298 5.62 17.59 -15.71
N GLU A 299 5.53 16.76 -16.74
CA GLU A 299 6.20 16.99 -18.02
C GLU A 299 5.72 18.28 -18.69
N THR A 300 4.43 18.57 -18.61
CA THR A 300 3.83 19.77 -19.22
C THR A 300 4.13 21.05 -18.43
N LEU A 301 4.12 20.97 -17.09
CA LEU A 301 4.27 22.13 -16.22
C LEU A 301 5.74 22.41 -15.83
N GLY A 302 6.62 21.43 -15.98
CA GLY A 302 8.07 21.60 -15.86
C GLY A 302 8.65 21.25 -14.49
N ASP A 303 7.96 21.55 -13.38
CA ASP A 303 8.40 21.17 -12.03
C ASP A 303 7.24 20.89 -11.05
N VAL A 304 7.60 20.41 -9.85
CA VAL A 304 6.64 19.98 -8.83
C VAL A 304 5.92 21.15 -8.19
N GLU A 305 6.58 22.29 -8.07
CA GLU A 305 6.02 23.53 -7.55
C GLU A 305 4.90 24.05 -8.48
N ASP A 306 5.12 24.00 -9.79
CA ASP A 306 4.11 24.37 -10.79
C ASP A 306 2.95 23.39 -10.85
N VAL A 307 3.20 22.09 -10.65
CA VAL A 307 2.14 21.08 -10.46
C VAL A 307 1.30 21.41 -9.22
N ALA A 308 1.93 21.68 -8.08
CA ALA A 308 1.24 22.01 -6.84
C ALA A 308 0.38 23.30 -6.97
N ARG A 309 0.91 24.33 -7.65
CA ARG A 309 0.20 25.60 -7.84
C ARG A 309 -0.94 25.51 -8.86
N SER A 310 -0.71 24.82 -9.97
CA SER A 310 -1.65 24.79 -11.09
C SER A 310 -2.70 23.71 -10.91
N CYS A 311 -2.32 22.57 -10.34
CA CYS A 311 -3.12 21.36 -10.23
C CYS A 311 -2.98 20.71 -8.86
N GLU A 312 -3.33 21.43 -7.78
CA GLU A 312 -3.27 20.91 -6.41
C GLU A 312 -4.00 19.56 -6.25
N LEU A 313 -5.16 19.42 -6.90
CA LEU A 313 -5.99 18.22 -6.89
C LEU A 313 -6.19 17.70 -8.31
N LEU A 314 -6.12 16.37 -8.46
CA LEU A 314 -6.55 15.66 -9.67
C LEU A 314 -7.67 14.69 -9.36
N GLU A 315 -8.65 14.62 -10.26
CA GLU A 315 -9.69 13.59 -10.24
C GLU A 315 -9.09 12.23 -10.61
N LEU A 316 -9.61 11.15 -10.01
CA LEU A 316 -9.27 9.83 -10.51
C LEU A 316 -9.78 9.65 -11.95
N PRO A 317 -8.95 9.10 -12.86
CA PRO A 317 -9.34 8.83 -14.24
C PRO A 317 -10.63 8.00 -14.33
N ARG A 318 -11.60 8.51 -15.11
CA ARG A 318 -12.87 7.86 -15.43
C ARG A 318 -13.45 8.43 -16.73
N PRO A 319 -14.35 7.71 -17.42
CA PRO A 319 -15.04 8.27 -18.58
C PRO A 319 -15.80 9.55 -18.24
N SER A 320 -15.90 10.42 -19.24
CA SER A 320 -16.61 11.70 -19.18
C SER A 320 -16.01 12.73 -18.21
N LEU A 321 -14.71 12.65 -17.92
CA LEU A 321 -14.00 13.73 -17.25
C LEU A 321 -13.93 14.99 -18.15
N PRO A 322 -13.92 16.20 -17.56
CA PRO A 322 -13.68 17.42 -18.32
C PRO A 322 -12.31 17.38 -19.00
N THR A 323 -12.23 17.87 -20.25
CA THR A 323 -10.98 17.96 -21.02
C THR A 323 -10.28 19.31 -20.91
N SER A 324 -10.69 20.13 -19.93
CA SER A 324 -10.15 21.47 -19.66
C SER A 324 -9.51 21.53 -18.28
N GLY A 325 -8.64 22.53 -18.07
CA GLY A 325 -7.93 22.69 -16.79
C GLY A 325 -7.09 21.45 -16.45
N CYS A 326 -6.98 21.13 -15.16
CA CYS A 326 -6.19 19.98 -14.70
C CYS A 326 -6.84 18.63 -15.01
N SER A 327 -8.16 18.57 -15.17
CA SER A 327 -8.88 17.35 -15.54
C SER A 327 -8.52 16.85 -16.94
N ARG A 328 -7.89 17.69 -17.78
CA ARG A 328 -7.38 17.28 -19.10
C ARG A 328 -6.36 16.14 -19.00
N TYR A 329 -5.47 16.15 -18.00
CA TYR A 329 -4.42 15.14 -17.87
C TYR A 329 -4.99 13.73 -17.62
N PRO A 330 -5.87 13.50 -16.62
CA PRO A 330 -6.49 12.19 -16.42
C PRO A 330 -7.44 11.81 -17.57
N ALA A 331 -8.09 12.78 -18.25
CA ALA A 331 -8.95 12.50 -19.40
C ALA A 331 -8.13 12.01 -20.62
N GLU A 332 -7.01 12.66 -20.91
CA GLU A 332 -6.10 12.33 -22.01
C GLU A 332 -5.50 10.93 -21.85
N VAL A 333 -4.91 10.65 -20.68
CA VAL A 333 -4.31 9.34 -20.38
C VAL A 333 -5.34 8.21 -20.46
N LEU A 334 -6.57 8.44 -19.98
CA LEU A 334 -7.62 7.44 -20.10
C LEU A 334 -8.01 7.18 -21.55
N ALA A 335 -8.14 8.26 -22.35
CA ALA A 335 -8.47 8.13 -23.77
C ALA A 335 -7.38 7.39 -24.55
N GLU A 336 -6.11 7.62 -24.21
CA GLU A 336 -4.97 6.90 -24.77
C GLU A 336 -5.01 5.40 -24.40
N ASP A 337 -5.22 5.06 -23.12
CA ASP A 337 -5.22 3.66 -22.65
C ASP A 337 -6.41 2.83 -23.18
N LEU A 338 -7.60 3.44 -23.28
CA LEU A 338 -8.80 2.78 -23.81
C LEU A 338 -8.82 2.72 -25.34
N GLY A 339 -8.12 3.65 -26.01
CA GLY A 339 -8.10 3.80 -27.46
C GLY A 339 -9.42 4.33 -28.05
N SER A 340 -9.45 4.46 -29.38
CA SER A 340 -10.56 5.08 -30.13
C SER A 340 -11.80 4.19 -30.35
N LYS A 341 -11.75 2.92 -29.93
CA LYS A 341 -12.88 2.00 -30.13
C LYS A 341 -13.88 2.16 -28.99
N ALA A 342 -15.17 2.10 -29.33
CA ALA A 342 -16.29 2.10 -28.38
C ALA A 342 -16.31 0.82 -27.54
N VAL A 343 -15.32 0.65 -26.66
CA VAL A 343 -15.31 -0.42 -25.68
C VAL A 343 -16.31 -0.04 -24.60
N LYS A 344 -17.24 -0.95 -24.31
CA LYS A 344 -18.19 -0.76 -23.22
C LYS A 344 -17.45 -0.85 -21.89
N VAL A 345 -17.20 0.29 -21.27
CA VAL A 345 -16.52 0.41 -19.97
C VAL A 345 -17.54 0.28 -18.84
N ASP A 346 -17.32 -0.65 -17.91
CA ASP A 346 -18.10 -0.69 -16.66
C ASP A 346 -17.53 0.30 -15.64
N THR A 347 -18.23 1.44 -15.49
CA THR A 347 -17.86 2.48 -14.52
C THR A 347 -18.47 2.28 -13.14
N SER A 348 -19.27 1.25 -12.91
CA SER A 348 -20.03 1.06 -11.67
C SER A 348 -19.16 0.76 -10.44
N LEU A 349 -17.91 0.37 -10.67
CA LEU A 349 -16.90 0.12 -9.64
C LEU A 349 -15.85 1.23 -9.54
N MET A 350 -15.86 2.20 -10.47
CA MET A 350 -14.91 3.32 -10.45
C MET A 350 -15.24 4.32 -9.34
N SER A 351 -14.21 4.77 -8.65
CA SER A 351 -14.30 5.81 -7.62
C SER A 351 -14.21 7.21 -8.22
N THR A 352 -14.77 8.20 -7.52
CA THR A 352 -14.97 9.58 -8.02
C THR A 352 -14.37 10.65 -7.12
N TYR A 353 -13.39 10.28 -6.30
CA TYR A 353 -12.74 11.24 -5.42
C TYR A 353 -11.55 11.92 -6.12
N THR A 354 -11.19 13.10 -5.62
CA THR A 354 -9.98 13.83 -5.99
C THR A 354 -8.85 13.50 -5.02
N ARG A 355 -7.61 13.62 -5.52
CA ARG A 355 -6.40 13.34 -4.77
C ARG A 355 -5.39 14.46 -4.95
N GLU A 356 -4.70 14.81 -3.87
CA GLU A 356 -3.57 15.75 -3.89
C GLU A 356 -2.47 15.25 -4.82
N THR A 357 -1.97 16.14 -5.67
CA THR A 357 -0.91 15.83 -6.64
C THR A 357 0.48 15.82 -6.05
N THR A 358 0.65 16.51 -4.92
CA THR A 358 1.92 16.59 -4.22
C THR A 358 1.78 16.30 -2.74
N PHE A 359 2.87 15.90 -2.09
CA PHE A 359 2.96 15.78 -0.64
C PHE A 359 4.30 16.33 -0.14
N THR A 360 4.37 16.62 1.16
CA THR A 360 5.59 17.02 1.85
C THR A 360 6.02 15.96 2.86
N VAL A 361 7.33 15.91 3.11
CA VAL A 361 7.92 15.09 4.17
C VAL A 361 8.06 15.95 5.43
N GLU A 362 7.28 15.63 6.46
CA GLU A 362 7.22 16.38 7.71
C GLU A 362 8.10 15.70 8.79
N ASN A 363 8.58 16.49 9.76
CA ASN A 363 9.30 16.00 10.94
C ASN A 363 10.48 15.05 10.62
N LEU A 364 11.25 15.39 9.59
CA LEU A 364 12.40 14.61 9.15
C LEU A 364 13.54 14.70 10.17
N SER A 365 14.06 13.55 10.61
CA SER A 365 15.31 13.45 11.36
C SER A 365 16.19 12.34 10.79
N VAL A 366 17.50 12.55 10.90
CA VAL A 366 18.54 11.61 10.45
C VAL A 366 19.53 11.40 11.58
N GLU A 367 19.68 10.15 12.02
CA GLU A 367 20.54 9.79 13.14
C GLU A 367 21.45 8.61 12.75
N PRO A 368 22.78 8.72 12.91
CA PRO A 368 23.66 7.56 12.80
C PRO A 368 23.32 6.52 13.87
N ARG A 369 23.09 5.28 13.46
CA ARG A 369 22.90 4.13 14.36
C ARG A 369 24.18 3.32 14.54
N SER A 370 25.04 3.33 13.52
CA SER A 370 26.35 2.68 13.51
C SER A 370 27.27 3.42 12.53
N ARG A 371 28.47 2.89 12.28
CA ARG A 371 29.40 3.41 11.27
C ARG A 371 28.92 3.22 9.82
N SER A 372 27.89 2.40 9.59
CA SER A 372 27.39 2.07 8.25
C SER A 372 25.85 2.05 8.16
N THR A 373 25.16 2.63 9.13
CA THR A 373 23.69 2.66 9.17
C THR A 373 23.16 4.01 9.64
N LEU A 374 22.25 4.58 8.86
CA LEU A 374 21.45 5.76 9.22
C LEU A 374 20.02 5.35 9.57
N ALA A 375 19.49 5.88 10.66
CA ALA A 375 18.06 5.89 10.91
C ALA A 375 17.45 7.17 10.39
N LEU A 376 16.52 7.01 9.46
CA LEU A 376 15.70 8.06 8.90
C LEU A 376 14.33 8.01 9.56
N THR A 377 13.88 9.09 10.19
CA THR A 377 12.53 9.19 10.74
C THR A 377 11.78 10.34 10.10
N PHE A 378 10.53 10.12 9.69
CA PHE A 378 9.72 11.15 9.05
C PHE A 378 8.24 10.84 9.15
N GLU A 379 7.40 11.82 8.83
CA GLU A 379 5.96 11.71 8.84
C GLU A 379 5.38 12.08 7.48
N LEU A 380 4.39 11.30 7.04
CA LEU A 380 3.60 11.58 5.86
C LEU A 380 2.13 11.61 6.21
N ARG A 381 1.41 12.54 5.59
CA ARG A 381 -0.05 12.63 5.69
C ARG A 381 -0.73 11.41 5.07
N ARG A 382 -1.97 11.15 5.49
CA ARG A 382 -2.78 10.06 4.93
C ARG A 382 -2.86 10.19 3.40
N GLY A 383 -2.85 9.05 2.73
CA GLY A 383 -2.87 9.01 1.26
C GLY A 383 -1.50 9.12 0.60
N SER A 384 -0.43 9.47 1.31
CA SER A 384 0.93 9.50 0.77
C SER A 384 1.70 8.21 1.09
N TYR A 385 2.71 7.90 0.28
CA TYR A 385 3.43 6.62 0.33
C TYR A 385 4.92 6.83 0.65
N ALA A 386 5.42 6.23 1.73
CA ALA A 386 6.84 6.30 2.08
C ALA A 386 7.75 5.73 0.99
N THR A 387 7.30 4.68 0.29
CA THR A 387 8.02 4.10 -0.84
C THR A 387 8.22 5.08 -2.00
N VAL A 388 7.29 6.03 -2.21
CA VAL A 388 7.44 7.08 -3.24
C VAL A 388 8.52 8.08 -2.84
N TYR A 389 8.59 8.46 -1.56
CA TYR A 389 9.67 9.30 -1.06
C TYR A 389 11.03 8.59 -1.09
N LEU A 390 11.11 7.37 -0.56
CA LEU A 390 12.35 6.58 -0.54
C LEU A 390 12.87 6.29 -1.95
N ARG A 391 11.97 6.11 -2.92
CA ARG A 391 12.32 5.97 -4.34
C ARG A 391 13.10 7.17 -4.87
N GLU A 392 12.72 8.40 -4.52
CA GLU A 392 13.44 9.62 -4.94
C GLU A 392 14.87 9.65 -4.39
N LEU A 393 15.03 9.23 -3.13
CA LEU A 393 16.32 9.21 -2.45
C LEU A 393 17.26 8.09 -2.95
N LEU A 394 16.72 6.89 -3.17
CA LEU A 394 17.53 5.68 -3.28
C LEU A 394 17.55 5.06 -4.68
N ARG A 395 16.50 5.28 -5.49
CA ARG A 395 16.36 4.66 -6.83
C ARG A 395 16.64 3.15 -6.79
N ASP A 396 17.63 2.66 -7.52
CA ASP A 396 18.04 1.25 -7.55
C ASP A 396 18.55 0.72 -6.20
N GLY A 397 18.92 1.60 -5.27
CA GLY A 397 19.25 1.26 -3.89
C GLY A 397 18.03 0.88 -3.04
N LEU A 398 16.80 1.05 -3.53
CA LEU A 398 15.57 0.65 -2.86
C LEU A 398 15.13 -0.75 -3.30
N THR A 399 15.27 -1.72 -2.42
CA THR A 399 14.72 -3.08 -2.61
C THR A 399 13.40 -3.23 -1.86
N LEU A 400 12.33 -3.51 -2.60
CA LEU A 400 11.03 -3.88 -2.04
C LEU A 400 10.99 -5.40 -1.90
N LYS A 401 11.08 -5.94 -0.69
CA LYS A 401 10.85 -7.38 -0.49
C LYS A 401 9.36 -7.64 -0.33
N SER A 402 8.84 -8.61 -1.08
CA SER A 402 7.63 -9.33 -0.67
C SER A 402 7.97 -10.22 0.53
N LEU A 403 7.02 -10.34 1.45
CA LEU A 403 7.05 -11.35 2.50
C LEU A 403 6.74 -12.73 1.92
#